data_AF-A0A3D1HZ55-F1
#
_entry.id   AF-A0A3D1HZ55-F1
#
_cell.length_a   1.000
_cell.length_b   1.000
_cell.length_c   1.000
_cell.angle_alpha   90.00
_cell.angle_beta   90.00
_cell.angle_gamma   90.00
#
_symmetry.space_group_name_H-M   'P 1'
#
loop_
_entity.id
_entity.type
_entity.pdbx_description
1 polymer ?
#
loop_
_entity_poly.entity_id
_entity_poly.type
_entity_poly.pdbx_seq_one_letter_code
_entity_poly.pdbx_strand_id
1 'polypeptide(L)'
;MKNFKEFAIPTVALFLICLVATTLLAVTNKVTAPKIAELSAQTEVETRQKVLPAATQFGETQEMKGGSGTYAVGKDASGNEVGYVFVTVSKGYGGDVKIMTGIDKNGAVTGISPLELNETAGLG
;
A
#
# COMPACT_ATOMS: atom_id res chain seq x y z
N MET A 1 1.17 -41.76 -38.10
CA MET A 1 0.25 -41.12 -37.11
C MET A 1 0.53 -41.50 -35.65
N LYS A 2 1.56 -42.30 -35.30
CA LYS A 2 1.85 -42.68 -33.90
C LYS A 2 2.38 -41.51 -33.03
N ASN A 3 3.21 -40.64 -33.61
CA ASN A 3 3.87 -39.56 -32.86
C ASN A 3 2.94 -38.40 -32.45
N PHE A 4 1.83 -38.16 -33.15
CA PHE A 4 0.97 -37.00 -32.87
C PHE A 4 0.23 -37.12 -31.52
N LYS A 5 -0.18 -38.33 -31.13
CA LYS A 5 -0.86 -38.56 -29.84
C LYS A 5 0.11 -38.47 -28.65
N GLU A 6 1.37 -38.87 -28.82
CA GLU A 6 2.40 -38.78 -27.78
C GLU A 6 2.75 -37.33 -27.42
N PHE A 7 2.65 -36.39 -28.37
CA PHE A 7 2.87 -34.95 -28.11
C PHE A 7 1.58 -34.18 -27.81
N ALA A 8 0.45 -34.54 -28.42
CA ALA A 8 -0.81 -33.83 -28.23
C ALA A 8 -1.42 -34.06 -26.84
N ILE A 9 -1.34 -35.29 -26.30
CA ILE A 9 -1.94 -35.61 -24.99
C ILE A 9 -1.26 -34.83 -23.86
N PRO A 10 0.08 -34.78 -23.74
CA PRO A 10 0.75 -33.96 -22.72
C PRO A 10 0.51 -32.47 -22.92
N THR A 11 0.46 -31.98 -24.16
CA THR A 11 0.23 -30.55 -24.45
C THR A 11 -1.16 -30.10 -24.02
N VAL A 12 -2.19 -30.90 -24.32
CA VAL A 12 -3.58 -30.61 -23.90
C VAL A 12 -3.72 -30.75 -22.39
N ALA A 13 -3.12 -31.76 -21.77
CA ALA A 13 -3.12 -31.93 -20.33
C ALA A 13 -2.45 -30.74 -19.62
N LEU A 14 -1.29 -30.29 -20.09
CA LEU A 14 -0.59 -29.13 -19.55
C LEU A 14 -1.41 -27.84 -19.73
N PHE A 15 -1.99 -27.63 -20.91
CA PHE A 15 -2.86 -26.48 -21.17
C PHE A 15 -4.05 -26.43 -20.19
N LEU A 16 -4.71 -27.58 -19.96
CA LEU A 16 -5.82 -27.67 -19.02
C LEU A 16 -5.40 -27.38 -17.58
N ILE A 17 -4.26 -27.91 -17.13
CA ILE A 17 -3.75 -27.64 -15.79
C ILE A 17 -3.40 -26.17 -15.63
N CYS A 18 -2.72 -25.56 -16.62
CA CYS A 18 -2.43 -24.13 -16.62
C CYS A 18 -3.72 -23.30 -16.58
N LEU A 19 -4.72 -23.64 -17.39
CA LEU A 19 -6.00 -22.94 -17.44
C LEU A 19 -6.72 -23.01 -16.09
N VAL A 20 -6.74 -24.16 -15.44
CA VAL A 20 -7.33 -24.32 -14.11
C VAL A 20 -6.56 -23.51 -13.07
N ALA A 21 -5.23 -23.60 -13.05
CA ALA A 21 -4.37 -22.88 -12.11
C ALA A 21 -4.52 -21.36 -12.23
N THR A 22 -4.50 -20.81 -13.45
CA THR A 22 -4.69 -19.37 -13.68
C THR A 22 -6.09 -18.92 -13.32
N THR A 23 -7.11 -19.74 -13.58
CA THR A 23 -8.50 -19.42 -13.23
C THR A 23 -8.68 -19.36 -11.71
N LEU A 24 -8.14 -20.32 -10.97
CA LEU A 24 -8.16 -20.32 -9.51
C LEU A 24 -7.43 -19.10 -8.94
N LEU A 25 -6.22 -18.81 -9.44
CA LEU A 25 -5.44 -17.65 -9.01
C LEU A 25 -6.18 -16.32 -9.30
N ALA A 26 -6.81 -16.20 -10.46
CA ALA A 26 -7.58 -15.01 -10.83
C ALA A 26 -8.80 -14.80 -9.93
N VAL A 27 -9.52 -15.87 -9.58
CA VAL A 27 -10.65 -15.79 -8.64
C VAL A 27 -10.16 -15.38 -7.25
N THR A 28 -9.10 -16.01 -6.74
CA THR A 28 -8.51 -15.64 -5.45
C THR A 28 -8.09 -14.17 -5.45
N ASN A 29 -7.33 -13.73 -6.46
CA ASN A 29 -6.92 -12.33 -6.58
C ASN A 29 -8.11 -11.37 -6.61
N LYS A 30 -9.15 -11.68 -7.41
CA LYS A 30 -10.35 -10.84 -7.52
C LYS A 30 -11.14 -10.73 -6.21
N VAL A 31 -11.20 -11.78 -5.42
CA VAL A 31 -11.88 -11.75 -4.10
C VAL A 31 -11.02 -11.04 -3.05
N THR A 32 -9.71 -11.22 -3.08
CA THR A 32 -8.80 -10.65 -2.06
C THR A 32 -8.48 -9.17 -2.32
N ALA A 33 -8.34 -8.75 -3.58
CA ALA A 33 -8.02 -7.37 -3.97
C ALA A 33 -8.91 -6.29 -3.33
N PRO A 34 -10.27 -6.39 -3.35
CA PRO A 34 -11.11 -5.37 -2.72
C PRO A 34 -10.93 -5.34 -1.20
N LYS A 35 -10.64 -6.49 -0.56
CA LYS A 35 -10.42 -6.52 0.89
C LYS A 35 -9.08 -5.89 1.28
N ILE A 36 -8.05 -6.06 0.45
CA ILE A 36 -6.76 -5.39 0.62
C ILE A 36 -6.92 -3.87 0.48
N ALA A 37 -7.65 -3.41 -0.53
CA ALA A 37 -7.88 -1.98 -0.75
C ALA A 37 -8.64 -1.32 0.42
N GLU A 38 -9.63 -2.02 0.97
CA GLU A 38 -10.36 -1.53 2.14
C GLU A 38 -9.45 -1.49 3.39
N LEU A 39 -8.66 -2.54 3.62
CA LEU A 39 -7.71 -2.56 4.73
C LEU A 39 -6.65 -1.48 4.59
N SER A 40 -6.08 -1.27 3.40
CA SER A 40 -5.06 -0.24 3.20
C SER A 40 -5.62 1.16 3.46
N ALA A 41 -6.87 1.42 3.06
CA ALA A 41 -7.53 2.70 3.34
C ALA A 41 -7.76 2.89 4.85
N GLN A 42 -8.20 1.84 5.56
CA GLN A 42 -8.38 1.90 7.01
C GLN A 42 -7.04 2.08 7.74
N THR A 43 -6.01 1.32 7.35
CA THR A 43 -4.66 1.43 7.90
C THR A 43 -4.06 2.80 7.62
N GLU A 44 -4.29 3.41 6.46
CA GLU A 44 -3.86 4.78 6.22
C GLU A 44 -4.55 5.76 7.17
N VAL A 45 -5.86 5.67 7.36
CA VAL A 45 -6.60 6.57 8.27
C VAL A 45 -6.13 6.38 9.72
N GLU A 46 -5.98 5.13 10.16
CA GLU A 46 -5.46 4.82 11.50
C GLU A 46 -4.03 5.33 11.68
N THR A 47 -3.18 5.15 10.66
CA THR A 47 -1.79 5.61 10.70
C THR A 47 -1.71 7.13 10.72
N ARG A 48 -2.56 7.84 9.96
CA ARG A 48 -2.66 9.31 10.02
C ARG A 48 -3.00 9.80 11.42
N GLN A 49 -3.95 9.13 12.09
CA GLN A 49 -4.29 9.42 13.48
C GLN A 49 -3.14 9.11 14.46
N LYS A 50 -2.40 8.02 14.23
CA LYS A 50 -1.24 7.66 15.06
C LYS A 50 -0.10 8.66 14.95
N VAL A 51 0.21 9.12 13.74
CA VAL A 51 1.34 10.04 13.53
C VAL A 51 0.99 11.48 13.88
N LEU A 52 -0.28 11.88 13.81
CA LEU A 52 -0.76 13.21 14.20
C LEU A 52 -2.00 13.11 15.11
N PRO A 53 -1.84 12.76 16.41
CA PRO A 53 -2.96 12.50 17.33
C PRO A 53 -3.88 13.69 17.57
N ALA A 54 -3.38 14.92 17.37
CA ALA A 54 -4.14 16.15 17.54
C ALA A 54 -5.16 16.39 16.41
N ALA A 55 -4.98 15.76 15.24
CA ALA A 55 -5.91 15.87 14.13
C ALA A 55 -7.03 14.85 14.28
N THR A 56 -8.26 15.22 13.95
CA THR A 56 -9.42 14.31 13.87
C THR A 56 -9.94 14.20 12.43
N GLN A 57 -9.53 15.13 11.56
CA GLN A 57 -9.87 15.16 10.14
C GLN A 57 -8.62 15.43 9.33
N PHE A 58 -8.55 14.85 8.13
CA PHE A 58 -7.46 15.06 7.18
C PHE A 58 -8.04 15.60 5.88
N GLY A 59 -7.42 16.66 5.37
CA GLY A 59 -7.78 17.24 4.09
C GLY A 59 -7.38 16.36 2.91
N GLU A 60 -7.64 16.86 1.70
CA GLU A 60 -7.23 16.20 0.47
C GLU A 60 -5.71 16.05 0.39
N THR A 61 -5.28 14.95 -0.20
CA THR A 61 -3.86 14.63 -0.40
C THR A 61 -3.32 15.41 -1.59
N GLN A 62 -2.23 16.15 -1.37
CA GLN A 62 -1.57 17.01 -2.36
C GLN A 62 -0.17 16.46 -2.67
N GLU A 63 0.28 16.60 -3.91
CA GLU A 63 1.65 16.23 -4.29
C GLU A 63 2.66 17.25 -3.80
N MET A 64 3.81 16.77 -3.33
CA MET A 64 4.93 17.62 -2.97
C MET A 64 5.59 18.22 -4.22
N LYS A 65 5.85 19.53 -4.20
CA LYS A 65 6.67 20.16 -5.25
C LYS A 65 8.13 19.74 -5.10
N GLY A 66 8.64 18.94 -6.06
CA GLY A 66 10.05 18.60 -6.18
C GLY A 66 10.50 17.32 -5.45
N GLY A 67 9.57 16.46 -5.01
CA GLY A 67 9.89 15.18 -4.36
C GLY A 67 8.91 14.06 -4.71
N SER A 68 9.28 12.82 -4.40
CA SER A 68 8.42 11.64 -4.52
C SER A 68 7.61 11.45 -3.24
N GLY A 69 6.54 12.23 -3.09
CA GLY A 69 5.69 12.16 -1.91
C GLY A 69 4.43 13.02 -1.98
N THR A 70 3.55 12.79 -1.03
CA THR A 70 2.30 13.55 -0.87
C THR A 70 2.18 14.10 0.54
N TYR A 71 1.28 15.04 0.74
CA TYR A 71 0.95 15.56 2.07
C TYR A 71 -0.53 15.87 2.21
N ALA A 72 -1.02 15.84 3.44
CA ALA A 72 -2.39 16.22 3.79
C ALA A 72 -2.38 17.11 5.04
N VAL A 73 -3.31 18.06 5.09
CA VAL A 73 -3.47 18.95 6.26
C VAL A 73 -4.30 18.23 7.32
N GLY A 74 -3.78 18.16 8.55
CA GLY A 74 -4.52 17.66 9.71
C GLY A 74 -5.28 18.78 10.39
N LYS A 75 -6.57 18.55 10.68
CA LYS A 75 -7.46 19.48 11.38
C LYS A 75 -8.05 18.84 12.62
N ASP A 76 -8.29 19.64 13.66
CA ASP A 76 -9.02 19.22 14.85
C ASP A 76 -10.53 19.14 14.61
N ALA A 77 -11.29 18.72 15.63
CA ALA A 77 -12.75 18.60 15.56
C ALA A 77 -13.47 19.95 15.35
N SER A 78 -12.78 21.06 15.60
CA SER A 78 -13.28 22.41 15.38
C SER A 78 -12.91 22.96 13.98
N GLY A 79 -12.20 22.17 13.17
CA GLY A 79 -11.74 22.56 11.84
C GLY A 79 -10.46 23.40 11.83
N ASN A 80 -9.81 23.61 12.99
CA ASN A 80 -8.53 24.31 13.03
C ASN A 80 -7.42 23.38 12.54
N GLU A 81 -6.53 23.91 11.73
CA GLU A 81 -5.32 23.18 11.36
C GLU A 81 -4.51 22.88 12.63
N VAL A 82 -3.92 21.70 12.73
CA VAL A 82 -3.10 21.29 13.88
C VAL A 82 -1.74 20.71 13.45
N GLY A 83 -1.58 20.45 12.17
CA GLY A 83 -0.33 19.97 11.60
C GLY A 83 -0.51 19.44 10.18
N TYR A 84 0.51 18.76 9.70
CA TYR A 84 0.56 18.15 8.38
C TYR A 84 1.02 16.70 8.50
N VAL A 85 0.48 15.86 7.63
CA VAL A 85 0.96 14.49 7.47
C VAL A 85 1.60 14.38 6.11
N PHE A 86 2.81 13.86 6.08
CA PHE A 86 3.62 13.66 4.88
C PHE A 86 3.75 12.17 4.61
N VAL A 87 3.57 11.76 3.36
CA VAL A 87 3.87 10.41 2.88
C VAL A 87 5.03 10.51 1.91
N THR A 88 6.17 9.94 2.28
CA THR A 88 7.37 9.93 1.44
C THR A 88 7.64 8.53 0.93
N VAL A 89 8.07 8.43 -0.32
CA VAL A 89 8.47 7.17 -0.94
C VAL A 89 9.96 7.25 -1.26
N SER A 90 10.70 6.29 -0.72
CA SER A 90 12.13 6.09 -1.01
C SER A 90 12.39 4.64 -1.40
N LYS A 91 13.56 4.37 -1.99
CA LYS A 91 13.94 3.03 -2.41
C LYS A 91 14.77 2.34 -1.32
N GLY A 92 14.26 1.22 -0.81
CA GLY A 92 14.94 0.31 0.11
C GLY A 92 15.66 -0.82 -0.60
N TYR A 93 16.09 -1.82 0.17
CA TYR A 93 16.78 -3.02 -0.33
C TYR A 93 15.77 -4.05 -0.83
N GLY A 94 14.62 -4.17 -0.15
CA GLY A 94 13.52 -5.08 -0.49
C GLY A 94 12.46 -4.50 -1.43
N GLY A 95 12.56 -3.23 -1.81
CA GLY A 95 11.60 -2.53 -2.66
C GLY A 95 11.39 -1.08 -2.25
N ASP A 96 10.24 -0.52 -2.63
CA ASP A 96 9.87 0.84 -2.20
C ASP A 96 9.48 0.83 -0.72
N VAL A 97 9.93 1.86 -0.01
CA VAL A 97 9.66 2.11 1.41
C VAL A 97 8.79 3.36 1.50
N LYS A 98 7.56 3.18 1.95
CA LYS A 98 6.57 4.26 2.12
C LYS A 98 6.42 4.59 3.59
N ILE A 99 6.84 5.78 3.98
CA ILE A 99 6.79 6.26 5.37
C ILE A 99 5.80 7.41 5.48
N MET A 100 4.97 7.36 6.51
CA MET A 100 4.12 8.47 6.92
C MET A 100 4.75 9.19 8.11
N THR A 101 4.78 10.52 8.07
CA THR A 101 5.33 11.37 9.12
C THR A 101 4.34 12.48 9.47
N GLY A 102 4.00 12.61 10.74
CA GLY A 102 3.20 13.72 11.26
C GLY A 102 4.10 14.84 11.78
N ILE A 103 3.78 16.08 11.41
CA ILE A 103 4.48 17.28 11.86
C ILE A 103 3.44 18.27 12.39
N ASP A 104 3.64 18.78 13.61
CA ASP A 104 2.75 19.79 14.20
C ASP A 104 2.99 21.20 13.63
N LYS A 105 2.17 22.16 14.06
CA LYS A 105 2.32 23.58 13.68
C LYS A 105 3.63 24.24 14.13
N ASN A 106 4.32 23.67 15.10
CA ASN A 106 5.60 24.17 15.60
C ASN A 106 6.79 23.59 14.79
N GLY A 107 6.51 22.70 13.82
CA GLY A 107 7.53 22.00 13.06
C GLY A 107 8.11 20.78 13.79
N ALA A 108 7.53 20.37 14.92
CA ALA A 108 7.97 19.19 15.65
C ALA A 108 7.36 17.92 15.02
N VAL A 109 8.17 16.88 14.88
CA VAL A 109 7.69 15.57 14.42
C VAL A 109 6.90 14.91 15.55
N THR A 110 5.61 14.69 15.33
CA THR A 110 4.70 14.09 16.31
C THR A 110 4.67 12.57 16.24
N GLY A 111 5.04 11.99 15.09
CA GLY A 111 5.12 10.56 14.90
C GLY A 111 5.57 10.15 13.51
N ILE A 112 6.11 8.94 13.40
CA ILE A 112 6.55 8.32 12.16
C ILE A 112 6.00 6.90 12.13
N SER A 113 5.47 6.46 11.00
CA SER A 113 4.97 5.10 10.84
C SER A 113 5.16 4.59 9.42
N PRO A 114 5.65 3.36 9.24
CA PRO A 114 5.74 2.75 7.92
C PRO A 114 4.35 2.34 7.44
N LEU A 115 3.99 2.74 6.21
CA LEU A 115 2.78 2.29 5.53
C LEU A 115 3.03 1.02 4.72
N GLU A 116 4.20 0.96 4.08
CA GLU A 116 4.60 -0.13 3.20
C GLU A 116 6.08 -0.37 3.39
N LEU A 117 6.42 -1.57 3.87
CA LEU A 117 7.79 -1.98 4.13
C LEU A 117 7.94 -3.44 3.68
N ASN A 118 8.72 -3.67 2.64
CA ASN A 118 8.99 -5.00 2.10
C ASN A 118 10.40 -5.49 2.44
N GLU A 119 10.94 -4.99 3.56
CA GLU A 119 12.27 -5.33 4.07
C GLU A 119 12.26 -6.66 4.82
N THR A 120 13.44 -7.18 5.10
CA THR A 120 13.57 -8.41 5.89
C THR A 120 13.23 -8.13 7.35
N ALA A 121 12.25 -8.86 7.89
CA ALA A 121 11.79 -8.69 9.26
C ALA A 121 12.95 -8.77 10.27
N GLY A 122 13.10 -7.71 11.07
CA GLY A 122 14.16 -7.59 12.08
C GLY A 122 15.50 -7.05 11.58
N LEU A 123 15.61 -6.69 10.30
CA LEU A 123 16.82 -6.10 9.71
C LEU A 123 16.60 -4.72 9.08
N GLY A 124 15.39 -4.42 8.58
CA GLY A 124 15.06 -3.17 7.91
C GLY A 124 13.82 -2.48 8.46
#